data_AF-A0A0C1V5N9-F1
#
_entry.id   AF-A0A0C1V5N9-F1
#
_cell.length_a   1.000
_cell.length_b   1.000
_cell.length_c   1.000
_cell.angle_alpha   90.00
_cell.angle_beta   90.00
_cell.angle_gamma   90.00
#
_symmetry.space_group_name_H-M   'P 1'
#
loop_
_entity.id
_entity.type
_entity.pdbx_description
1 polymer ?
#
loop_
_entity_poly.entity_id
_entity_poly.type
_entity_poly.pdbx_seq_one_letter_code
_entity_poly.pdbx_strand_id
1 'polypeptide(L)'
;MKMKKLKYLSCCFAFGSLLLSPVFAQNPPESQADPQAQSSSSENSHPHGKAYRHKMAREMHEKMQRLMDKQDEELKKLANEMNKAPKDQKLDKVVTLLNTLVNQRIQMHEEMKAMHHKMMGNHKEHHE
;
A
#
# COMPACT_ATOMS: atom_id res chain seq x y z
N MET A 1 13.64 51.94 -21.95
CA MET A 1 12.98 51.31 -23.12
C MET A 1 13.53 49.88 -23.27
N LYS A 2 12.63 48.92 -23.51
CA LYS A 2 12.84 47.53 -24.00
C LYS A 2 13.35 46.46 -23.02
N MET A 3 12.38 45.68 -22.53
CA MET A 3 12.55 44.32 -22.02
C MET A 3 12.70 43.29 -23.15
N LYS A 4 13.08 42.07 -22.73
CA LYS A 4 12.86 40.73 -23.31
C LYS A 4 13.83 40.28 -24.41
N LYS A 5 14.55 39.20 -24.10
CA LYS A 5 14.80 38.10 -25.05
C LYS A 5 14.57 36.75 -24.36
N LEU A 6 13.34 36.28 -24.52
CA LEU A 6 12.94 34.88 -24.38
C LEU A 6 13.61 34.11 -25.52
N LYS A 7 14.43 33.11 -25.21
CA LYS A 7 15.07 32.26 -26.23
C LYS A 7 14.66 30.80 -26.02
N TYR A 8 13.79 30.38 -26.94
CA TYR A 8 13.73 29.08 -27.63
C TYR A 8 13.62 27.79 -26.79
N LEU A 9 12.35 27.40 -26.63
CA LEU A 9 11.80 26.08 -26.91
C LEU A 9 12.57 25.36 -28.06
N SER A 10 13.12 24.18 -27.80
CA SER A 10 13.47 23.22 -28.85
C SER A 10 13.31 21.78 -28.32
N CYS A 11 12.43 21.05 -29.00
CA CYS A 11 12.06 19.67 -28.79
C CYS A 11 13.21 18.68 -28.97
N CYS A 12 13.25 17.64 -28.14
CA CYS A 12 13.70 16.30 -28.52
C CYS A 12 12.82 15.27 -27.78
N PHE A 13 11.57 15.13 -28.24
CA PHE A 13 10.83 13.88 -28.11
C PHE A 13 11.29 12.99 -29.26
N ALA A 14 11.97 11.87 -28.97
CA ALA A 14 11.84 10.61 -29.69
C ALA A 14 12.82 9.56 -29.14
N PHE A 15 12.40 8.31 -29.36
CA PHE A 15 13.12 7.04 -29.25
C PHE A 15 13.00 6.30 -27.93
N GLY A 16 12.17 5.25 -27.98
CA GLY A 16 12.19 4.23 -26.93
C GLY A 16 11.05 3.21 -26.87
N SER A 17 10.08 3.18 -27.79
CA SER A 17 9.23 1.98 -27.93
C SER A 17 10.09 0.82 -28.42
N LEU A 18 10.48 -0.09 -27.52
CA LEU A 18 10.98 -1.41 -27.90
C LEU A 18 10.57 -2.45 -26.84
N LEU A 19 9.76 -3.41 -27.31
CA LEU A 19 9.61 -4.80 -26.84
C LEU A 19 8.60 -5.10 -25.72
N LEU A 20 7.33 -5.00 -26.10
CA LEU A 20 6.32 -5.99 -25.71
C LEU A 20 6.75 -7.37 -26.27
N SER A 21 6.93 -8.38 -25.41
CA SER A 21 6.99 -9.78 -25.83
C SER A 21 5.79 -10.53 -25.25
N PRO A 22 4.85 -11.02 -26.07
CA PRO A 22 3.88 -12.01 -25.62
C PRO A 22 4.55 -13.38 -25.71
N VAL A 23 4.85 -14.00 -24.56
CA VAL A 23 5.20 -15.42 -24.53
C VAL A 23 3.88 -16.19 -24.69
N PHE A 24 3.46 -16.35 -25.95
CA PHE A 24 2.54 -17.38 -26.37
C PHE A 24 3.32 -18.70 -26.45
N ALA A 25 3.22 -19.53 -25.42
CA ALA A 25 3.59 -20.94 -25.50
C ALA A 25 2.32 -21.74 -25.80
N GLN A 26 2.09 -22.04 -27.08
CA GLN A 26 1.19 -23.11 -27.50
C GLN A 26 1.96 -24.43 -27.43
N ASN A 27 1.39 -25.44 -26.76
CA ASN A 27 1.65 -26.84 -27.06
C ASN A 27 0.30 -27.60 -27.08
N PRO A 28 0.20 -28.64 -27.92
CA PRO A 28 -1.04 -29.10 -28.56
C PRO A 28 -1.96 -29.97 -27.67
N PRO A 29 -3.22 -30.19 -28.12
CA PRO A 29 -4.26 -30.86 -27.35
C PRO A 29 -4.20 -32.37 -27.57
N GLU A 30 -4.28 -33.18 -26.52
CA GLU A 30 -4.84 -34.53 -26.63
C GLU A 30 -5.18 -35.17 -25.29
N SER A 31 -6.29 -35.92 -25.35
CA SER A 31 -6.78 -36.93 -24.41
C SER A 31 -7.70 -36.47 -23.26
N GLN A 32 -8.97 -36.44 -23.65
CA GLN A 32 -10.19 -36.51 -22.86
C GLN A 32 -10.37 -37.93 -22.29
N ALA A 33 -10.55 -38.07 -20.97
CA ALA A 33 -11.30 -39.17 -20.32
C ALA A 33 -11.52 -38.88 -18.82
N ASP A 34 -12.54 -38.05 -18.53
CA ASP A 34 -13.68 -38.33 -17.63
C ASP A 34 -13.49 -38.66 -16.12
N PRO A 35 -14.56 -38.49 -15.31
CA PRO A 35 -14.54 -37.59 -14.16
C PRO A 35 -14.51 -38.35 -12.84
N GLN A 36 -14.64 -37.60 -11.73
CA GLN A 36 -15.09 -38.07 -10.41
C GLN A 36 -14.00 -38.25 -9.34
N ALA A 37 -13.65 -37.13 -8.71
CA ALA A 37 -13.57 -37.05 -7.25
C ALA A 37 -13.69 -35.58 -6.84
N GLN A 38 -14.87 -34.99 -7.04
CA GLN A 38 -15.28 -33.84 -6.23
C GLN A 38 -15.38 -34.32 -4.78
N SER A 39 -14.28 -34.23 -4.05
CA SER A 39 -14.32 -34.16 -2.60
C SER A 39 -14.94 -32.80 -2.27
N SER A 40 -16.28 -32.79 -2.20
CA SER A 40 -17.08 -31.75 -1.59
C SER A 40 -16.72 -31.66 -0.10
N SER A 41 -15.65 -30.92 0.21
CA SER A 41 -15.45 -30.42 1.56
C SER A 41 -16.50 -29.34 1.81
N SER A 42 -17.64 -29.80 2.33
CA SER A 42 -18.69 -29.05 3.03
C SER A 42 -18.41 -27.55 3.19
N GLU A 43 -18.83 -26.77 2.20
CA GLU A 43 -18.84 -25.31 2.28
C GLU A 43 -20.12 -24.87 3.01
N ASN A 44 -20.25 -25.25 4.28
CA ASN A 44 -21.29 -24.74 5.15
C ASN A 44 -20.86 -23.39 5.74
N SER A 45 -20.49 -22.44 4.87
CA SER A 45 -20.12 -21.08 5.28
C SER A 45 -21.40 -20.34 5.70
N HIS A 46 -21.63 -20.23 7.01
CA HIS A 46 -22.75 -19.48 7.54
C HIS A 46 -22.69 -18.02 7.04
N PRO A 47 -23.76 -17.48 6.43
CA PRO A 47 -23.78 -16.12 5.86
C PRO A 47 -23.43 -15.03 6.89
N HIS A 48 -23.70 -15.29 8.18
CA HIS A 48 -23.31 -14.41 9.28
C HIS A 48 -21.80 -14.22 9.43
N GLY A 49 -20.98 -15.24 9.14
CA GLY A 49 -19.52 -15.16 9.27
C GLY A 49 -18.88 -14.25 8.21
N LYS A 50 -19.43 -14.25 6.98
CA LYS A 50 -18.90 -13.43 5.88
C LYS A 50 -19.19 -11.95 6.08
N ALA A 51 -20.41 -11.60 6.49
CA ALA A 51 -20.79 -10.22 6.79
C ALA A 51 -19.99 -9.64 7.97
N TYR A 52 -19.79 -10.42 9.04
CA TYR A 52 -18.99 -10.02 10.19
C TYR A 52 -17.52 -9.76 9.83
N ARG A 53 -16.89 -10.67 9.07
CA ARG A 53 -15.51 -10.50 8.60
C ARG A 53 -15.34 -9.26 7.71
N HIS A 54 -16.30 -9.00 6.83
CA HIS A 54 -16.28 -7.81 5.98
C HIS A 54 -16.39 -6.51 6.79
N LYS A 55 -17.27 -6.49 7.81
CA LYS A 55 -17.40 -5.33 8.71
C LYS A 55 -16.09 -5.06 9.47
N MET A 56 -15.49 -6.08 10.07
CA MET A 56 -14.20 -5.96 10.76
C MET A 56 -13.09 -5.48 9.82
N ALA A 57 -13.00 -6.03 8.61
CA ALA A 57 -12.00 -5.60 7.63
C ALA A 57 -12.16 -4.12 7.25
N ARG A 58 -13.40 -3.65 7.08
CA ARG A 58 -13.69 -2.24 6.78
C ARG A 58 -13.29 -1.32 7.93
N GLU A 59 -13.66 -1.65 9.15
CA GLU A 59 -13.31 -0.84 10.34
C GLU A 59 -11.78 -0.72 10.50
N MET A 60 -11.05 -1.81 10.25
CA MET A 60 -9.59 -1.82 10.32
C MET A 60 -8.96 -0.99 9.19
N HIS A 61 -9.51 -1.09 7.97
CA HIS A 61 -9.06 -0.27 6.85
C HIS A 61 -9.29 1.22 7.12
N GLU A 62 -10.47 1.61 7.59
CA GLU A 62 -10.78 3.01 7.95
C GLU A 62 -9.88 3.52 9.07
N LYS A 63 -9.62 2.70 10.09
CA LYS A 63 -8.69 3.05 11.17
C LYS A 63 -7.29 3.34 10.63
N MET A 64 -6.77 2.46 9.77
CA MET A 64 -5.44 2.64 9.19
C MET A 64 -5.35 3.85 8.28
N GLN A 65 -6.38 4.10 7.48
CA GLN A 65 -6.41 5.27 6.62
C GLN A 65 -6.30 6.55 7.44
N ARG A 66 -7.10 6.68 8.51
CA ARG A 66 -7.04 7.86 9.40
C ARG A 66 -5.67 8.03 10.06
N LEU A 67 -5.03 6.92 10.45
CA LEU A 67 -3.69 6.97 11.03
C LEU A 67 -2.66 7.45 10.00
N MET A 68 -2.68 6.91 8.79
CA MET A 68 -1.78 7.31 7.70
C MET A 68 -1.97 8.78 7.33
N ASP A 69 -3.21 9.23 7.15
CA ASP A 69 -3.51 10.63 6.84
C ASP A 69 -2.96 11.57 7.93
N LYS A 70 -3.10 11.19 9.21
CA LYS A 70 -2.57 11.97 10.33
C LYS A 70 -1.03 12.02 10.31
N GLN A 71 -0.37 10.89 10.06
CA GLN A 71 1.09 10.83 9.97
C GLN A 71 1.61 11.66 8.80
N ASP A 72 0.93 11.62 7.65
CA ASP A 72 1.27 12.41 6.47
C ASP A 72 1.16 13.92 6.73
N GLU A 73 0.08 14.37 7.39
CA GLU A 73 -0.07 15.79 7.73
C GLU A 73 1.00 16.27 8.72
N GLU A 74 1.38 15.44 9.70
CA GLU A 74 2.47 15.74 10.61
C GLU A 74 3.82 15.86 9.87
N LEU A 75 4.12 14.91 8.98
CA LEU A 75 5.35 14.93 8.19
C LEU A 75 5.40 16.13 7.24
N LYS A 76 4.29 16.49 6.59
CA LYS A 76 4.20 17.70 5.76
C LYS A 76 4.50 18.95 6.57
N LYS A 77 3.97 19.04 7.79
CA LYS A 77 4.25 20.17 8.70
C LYS A 77 5.73 20.23 9.06
N LEU A 78 6.33 19.12 9.49
CA LEU A 78 7.74 19.06 9.86
C LEU A 78 8.66 19.36 8.68
N ALA A 79 8.35 18.85 7.48
CA ALA A 79 9.10 19.15 6.27
C ALA A 79 9.01 20.64 5.91
N ASN A 80 7.84 21.26 6.06
CA ASN A 80 7.67 22.69 5.85
C ASN A 80 8.46 23.53 6.87
N GLU A 81 8.46 23.13 8.14
CA GLU A 81 9.28 23.77 9.17
C GLU A 81 10.77 23.66 8.86
N MET A 82 11.24 22.46 8.50
CA MET A 82 12.62 22.20 8.09
C MET A 82 13.03 23.06 6.89
N ASN A 83 12.16 23.20 5.90
CA ASN A 83 12.45 23.98 4.70
C ASN A 83 12.57 25.48 4.99
N LYS A 84 11.74 25.99 5.92
CA LYS A 84 11.73 27.39 6.34
C LYS A 84 12.79 27.72 7.40
N ALA A 85 13.41 26.72 8.01
CA ALA A 85 14.37 26.91 9.09
C ALA A 85 15.64 27.63 8.62
N PRO A 86 16.21 28.53 9.45
CA PRO A 86 17.56 29.06 9.29
C PRO A 86 18.61 27.95 9.13
N LYS A 87 19.75 28.25 8.49
CA LYS A 87 20.78 27.24 8.17
C LYS A 87 21.30 26.53 9.42
N ASP A 88 21.51 27.27 10.50
CA ASP A 88 21.97 26.79 11.80
C ASP A 88 20.96 25.88 12.51
N GLN A 89 19.67 25.99 12.20
CA GLN A 89 18.60 25.16 12.79
C GLN A 89 18.13 24.02 11.88
N LYS A 90 18.58 24.01 10.61
CA LYS A 90 18.09 23.06 9.60
C LYS A 90 18.44 21.62 9.97
N LEU A 91 19.62 21.39 10.57
CA LEU A 91 20.03 20.05 10.99
C LEU A 91 19.12 19.51 12.11
N ASP A 92 18.80 20.32 13.12
CA ASP A 92 17.91 19.91 14.21
C ASP A 92 16.51 19.56 13.70
N LYS A 93 16.01 20.32 12.72
CA LYS A 93 14.74 20.03 12.05
C LYS A 93 14.80 18.74 11.20
N VAL A 94 15.92 18.45 10.54
CA VAL A 94 16.13 17.16 9.84
C VAL A 94 16.10 16.01 10.84
N VAL A 95 16.82 16.12 11.96
CA VAL A 95 16.83 15.10 13.01
C VAL A 95 15.43 14.87 13.57
N THR A 96 14.68 15.94 13.81
CA THR A 96 13.28 15.85 14.26
C THR A 96 12.42 15.08 13.26
N LEU A 97 12.49 15.44 11.97
CA LEU A 97 11.73 14.78 10.90
C LEU A 97 12.09 13.28 10.79
N LEU A 98 13.39 12.95 10.83
CA LEU A 98 13.87 11.56 10.75
C LEU A 98 13.42 10.72 11.95
N ASN A 99 13.53 11.26 13.17
CA ASN A 99 13.05 10.57 14.37
C ASN A 99 11.55 10.31 14.30
N THR A 100 10.77 11.30 13.84
CA THR A 100 9.32 11.11 13.63
C THR A 100 9.04 10.02 12.59
N LEU A 101 9.74 10.01 11.46
CA LEU A 101 9.58 8.96 10.43
C LEU A 101 9.86 7.55 10.98
N VAL A 102 10.95 7.39 11.73
CA VAL A 102 11.32 6.10 12.34
C VAL A 102 10.26 5.64 13.33
N ASN A 103 9.83 6.54 14.23
CA ASN A 103 8.82 6.22 15.23
C ASN A 103 7.46 5.88 14.59
N GLN A 104 7.03 6.64 13.58
CA GLN A 104 5.81 6.35 12.83
C GLN A 104 5.88 4.99 12.13
N ARG A 105 7.04 4.62 11.56
CA ARG A 105 7.24 3.31 10.93
C ARG A 105 7.18 2.16 11.94
N ILE A 106 7.77 2.33 13.12
CA ILE A 106 7.70 1.35 14.22
C ILE A 106 6.25 1.18 14.66
N GLN A 107 5.56 2.29 14.96
CA GLN A 107 4.16 2.26 15.39
C GLN A 107 3.26 1.58 14.35
N MET A 108 3.39 1.94 13.07
CA MET A 108 2.59 1.32 12.00
C MET A 108 2.85 -0.19 11.91
N HIS A 109 4.10 -0.62 12.10
CA HIS A 109 4.44 -2.05 12.07
C HIS A 109 3.83 -2.81 13.25
N GLU A 110 3.85 -2.22 14.45
CA GLU A 110 3.22 -2.79 15.64
C GLU A 110 1.70 -2.85 15.51
N GLU A 111 1.07 -1.78 15.03
CA GLU A 111 -0.37 -1.75 14.78
C GLU A 111 -0.76 -2.80 13.74
N MET A 112 0.01 -2.94 12.65
CA MET A 112 -0.21 -3.97 11.64
C MET A 112 -0.11 -5.39 12.21
N LYS A 113 0.88 -5.65 13.07
CA LYS A 113 1.02 -6.94 13.77
C LYS A 113 -0.16 -7.24 14.69
N ALA A 114 -0.56 -6.26 15.52
CA ALA A 114 -1.68 -6.42 16.43
C ALA A 114 -2.99 -6.69 15.68
N MET A 115 -3.20 -5.97 14.58
CA MET A 115 -4.32 -6.17 13.68
C MET A 115 -4.32 -7.55 13.04
N HIS A 116 -3.17 -8.01 12.53
CA HIS A 116 -3.04 -9.34 11.95
C HIS A 116 -3.34 -10.43 12.99
N HIS A 117 -2.84 -10.27 14.22
CA HIS A 117 -3.11 -11.22 15.29
C HIS A 117 -4.61 -11.28 15.66
N LYS A 118 -5.29 -10.13 15.75
CA LYS A 118 -6.73 -10.07 16.01
C LYS A 118 -7.55 -10.79 14.92
N MET A 119 -7.16 -10.64 13.65
CA MET A 119 -7.84 -11.31 12.54
C MET A 119 -7.62 -12.84 12.52
N MET A 120 -6.41 -13.30 12.89
CA MET A 120 -6.06 -14.72 12.89
C MET A 120 -6.53 -15.44 14.17
N GLY A 121 -6.53 -14.77 15.32
CA GLY A 121 -6.95 -15.32 16.61
C GLY A 121 -8.43 -15.69 16.65
N ASN A 122 -9.29 -14.86 16.05
CA ASN A 122 -10.73 -15.12 15.96
C ASN A 122 -11.10 -16.33 15.07
N HIS A 123 -10.12 -16.98 14.40
CA HIS A 123 -10.38 -18.18 13.59
C HIS A 123 -10.26 -19.48 14.39
N LYS A 124 -9.60 -19.47 15.55
CA LYS A 124 -9.36 -20.70 16.35
C LYS A 124 -10.52 -21.07 17.28
N GLU A 125 -11.33 -20.11 17.72
CA GLU A 125 -12.39 -20.33 18.72
C GLU A 125 -13.70 -20.90 18.14
N HIS A 126 -13.75 -21.26 16.86
CA HIS A 126 -14.95 -21.82 16.21
C HIS A 126 -14.80 -23.29 15.77
N HIS A 127 -13.79 -24.00 16.28
CA HIS A 127 -13.49 -25.39 15.93
C HIS A 127 -13.47 -26.38 17.11
N GLU A 128 -14.05 -26.03 18.27
CA GLU A 128 -14.31 -26.97 19.37
C GLU A 128 -15.81 -27.28 19.50
#